data_AF-A0A1A2L3M1-F1
#
_entry.id   AF-A0A1A2L3M1-F1
#
_cell.length_a   1.000
_cell.length_b   1.000
_cell.length_c   1.000
_cell.angle_alpha   90.00
_cell.angle_beta   90.00
_cell.angle_gamma   90.00
#
_symmetry.space_group_name_H-M   'P 1'
#
loop_
_entity.id
_entity.type
_entity.pdbx_description
1 polymer ?
#
loop_
_entity_poly.entity_id
_entity_poly.type
_entity_poly.pdbx_seq_one_letter_code
_entity_poly.pdbx_strand_id
1 'polypeptide(L)'
;MNIPLSGQVTDLGYAAGWQLVRAMPEIVARNVFDAGAFYASRGGGPKQLRKNLARVTGVAPAEVPDALMRASLASYARYWREAFRLPSMDLTAVAQRLDEVFIGADKLRAAHEAGLGGVLALPHSGNWDMAGVWLAQQFGTFATVAERLKPESLYRRFIDYRESLGFEVFPLSGGERPPFEVLSERLRDNMFVCLMADRDLTRNGVQVDFFGEPTRMPAGPAKLAIETGAPLHPAHVHYDGDDCVVEVFDALDTSSGDVSVVIQQLADRFAANIAAHPADWHMLQPQWLADLSDERRARLGTT
;
A
#
# COMPACT_ATOMS: atom_id res chain seq x y z
N MET A 1 -33.18 3.81 -2.13
CA MET A 1 -32.26 2.78 -1.59
C MET A 1 -31.62 3.39 -0.35
N ASN A 2 -32.18 3.09 0.82
CA ASN A 2 -31.84 3.77 2.07
C ASN A 2 -30.45 3.32 2.54
N ILE A 3 -29.47 4.22 2.48
CA ILE A 3 -28.20 4.04 3.17
C ILE A 3 -28.55 4.04 4.67
N PRO A 4 -28.09 3.05 5.47
CA PRO A 4 -28.32 3.06 6.91
C PRO A 4 -27.79 4.37 7.50
N LEU A 5 -28.55 5.00 8.41
CA LEU A 5 -28.16 6.27 9.06
C LEU A 5 -26.72 6.24 9.61
N SER A 6 -26.25 5.08 10.08
CA SER A 6 -24.88 4.89 10.56
C SER A 6 -23.81 5.09 9.49
N GLY A 7 -24.06 4.69 8.24
CA GLY A 7 -23.13 4.84 7.12
C GLY A 7 -23.03 6.25 6.57
N GLN A 8 -24.12 7.03 6.64
CA GLN A 8 -24.10 8.45 6.26
C GLN A 8 -23.37 9.31 7.28
N VAL A 9 -23.49 9.00 8.57
CA VAL A 9 -22.81 9.73 9.65
C VAL A 9 -21.30 9.47 9.65
N THR A 10 -20.84 8.24 9.41
CA THR A 10 -19.40 7.96 9.21
C THR A 10 -18.86 8.62 7.95
N ASP A 11 -19.62 8.61 6.85
CA ASP A 11 -19.19 9.25 5.60
C ASP A 11 -19.09 10.78 5.76
N LEU A 12 -20.07 11.44 6.38
CA LEU A 12 -20.02 12.88 6.65
C LEU A 12 -18.91 13.24 7.65
N GLY A 13 -18.70 12.42 8.69
CA GLY A 13 -17.60 12.59 9.64
C GLY A 13 -16.22 12.46 8.99
N TYR A 14 -16.06 11.50 8.06
CA TYR A 14 -14.83 11.33 7.29
C TYR A 14 -14.60 12.50 6.33
N ALA A 15 -15.65 13.01 5.66
CA ALA A 15 -15.55 14.20 4.81
C ALA A 15 -15.14 15.44 5.60
N ALA A 16 -15.80 15.67 6.74
CA ALA A 16 -15.50 16.80 7.60
C ALA A 16 -14.08 16.70 8.16
N GLY A 17 -13.66 15.52 8.62
CA GLY A 17 -12.29 15.27 9.08
C GLY A 17 -11.25 15.54 7.98
N TRP A 18 -11.50 15.05 6.76
CA TRP A 18 -10.62 15.28 5.62
C TRP A 18 -10.48 16.78 5.31
N GLN A 19 -11.60 17.49 5.19
CA GLN A 19 -11.59 18.93 4.89
C GLN A 19 -10.93 19.76 5.99
N LEU A 20 -11.16 19.39 7.26
CA LEU A 20 -10.53 20.05 8.40
C LEU A 20 -9.01 19.89 8.38
N VAL A 21 -8.50 18.67 8.20
CA VAL A 21 -7.06 18.42 8.15
C VAL A 21 -6.40 19.14 6.99
N ARG A 22 -7.10 19.22 5.85
CA ARG A 22 -6.64 19.95 4.66
C ARG A 22 -6.50 21.46 4.91
N ALA A 23 -7.45 22.06 5.63
CA ALA A 23 -7.47 23.49 5.92
C ALA A 23 -6.54 23.91 7.09
N MET A 24 -6.10 22.96 7.91
CA MET A 24 -5.26 23.23 9.08
C MET A 24 -3.82 23.60 8.71
N PRO A 25 -3.20 24.56 9.42
CA PRO A 25 -1.75 24.78 9.33
C PRO A 25 -0.97 23.52 9.65
N GLU A 26 0.11 23.26 8.91
CA GLU A 26 0.89 22.02 9.01
C GLU A 26 1.34 21.69 10.43
N ILE A 27 1.86 22.67 11.16
CA ILE A 27 2.35 22.49 12.53
C ILE A 27 1.21 22.02 13.45
N VAL A 28 0.00 22.56 13.26
CA VAL A 28 -1.17 22.19 14.06
C VAL A 28 -1.61 20.78 13.70
N ALA A 29 -1.71 20.45 12.40
CA ALA A 29 -2.09 19.13 11.94
C ALA A 29 -1.09 18.07 12.44
N ARG A 30 0.22 18.33 12.32
CA ARG A 30 1.28 17.46 12.84
C ARG A 30 1.08 17.18 14.33
N ASN A 31 0.98 18.23 15.15
CA ASN A 31 0.85 18.07 16.59
C ASN A 31 -0.43 17.31 17.00
N VAL A 32 -1.55 17.52 16.29
CA VAL A 32 -2.81 16.79 16.55
C VAL A 32 -2.68 15.30 16.23
N PHE A 33 -2.09 14.96 15.08
CA PHE A 33 -1.88 13.56 14.70
C PHE A 33 -0.86 12.87 15.61
N ASP A 34 0.23 13.55 15.99
CA ASP A 34 1.23 13.03 16.92
C ASP A 34 0.62 12.76 18.31
N ALA A 35 -0.23 13.68 18.80
CA ALA A 35 -0.96 13.50 20.05
C ALA A 35 -1.95 12.34 19.98
N GLY A 36 -2.65 12.18 18.84
CA GLY A 36 -3.56 11.06 18.58
C GLY A 36 -2.83 9.72 18.55
N ALA A 37 -1.69 9.65 17.87
CA ALA A 37 -0.84 8.46 17.84
C ALA A 37 -0.32 8.09 19.23
N PHE A 38 0.15 9.08 19.99
CA PHE A 38 0.59 8.88 21.37
C PHE A 38 -0.56 8.37 22.25
N TYR A 39 -1.76 8.95 22.15
CA TYR A 39 -2.92 8.47 22.89
C TYR A 39 -3.30 7.03 22.50
N ALA A 40 -3.34 6.71 21.20
CA ALA A 40 -3.65 5.37 20.70
C ALA A 40 -2.62 4.32 21.14
N SER A 41 -1.38 4.73 21.40
CA SER A 41 -0.32 3.86 21.91
C SER A 41 -0.44 3.54 23.41
N ARG A 42 -1.20 4.34 24.17
CA ARG A 42 -1.41 4.09 25.60
C ARG A 42 -2.10 2.74 25.80
N GLY A 43 -1.70 2.01 26.85
CA GLY A 43 -2.19 0.66 27.09
C GLY A 43 -1.67 -0.38 26.08
N GLY A 44 -0.59 -0.08 25.36
CA GLY A 44 0.11 -1.03 24.50
C GLY A 44 -0.35 -1.05 23.04
N GLY A 45 -1.27 -0.18 22.64
CA GLY A 45 -1.73 -0.03 21.26
C GLY A 45 -2.65 -1.15 20.75
N PRO A 46 -3.02 -1.13 19.45
CA PRO A 46 -3.87 -2.15 18.86
C PRO A 46 -3.22 -3.54 18.94
N LYS A 47 -3.95 -4.51 19.50
CA LYS A 47 -3.45 -5.89 19.71
C LYS A 47 -2.97 -6.54 18.40
N GLN A 48 -3.67 -6.31 17.29
CA GLN A 48 -3.31 -6.93 16.01
C GLN A 48 -2.02 -6.34 15.43
N LEU A 49 -1.80 -5.03 15.54
CA LEU A 49 -0.53 -4.41 15.14
C LEU A 49 0.65 -5.02 15.91
N ARG A 50 0.50 -5.19 17.22
CA ARG A 50 1.51 -5.82 18.08
C ARG A 50 1.79 -7.27 17.69
N LYS A 51 0.74 -8.04 17.38
CA LYS A 51 0.87 -9.40 16.85
C LYS A 51 1.63 -9.44 15.53
N ASN A 52 1.40 -8.46 14.65
CA ASN A 52 2.06 -8.40 13.36
C ASN A 52 3.54 -8.03 13.51
N LEU A 53 3.84 -6.99 14.29
CA LEU A 53 5.22 -6.58 14.56
C LEU A 53 6.03 -7.65 15.29
N ALA A 54 5.39 -8.49 16.12
CA ALA A 54 6.05 -9.64 16.73
C ALA A 54 6.71 -10.57 15.71
N ARG A 55 6.03 -10.89 14.59
CA ARG A 55 6.62 -11.70 13.51
C ARG A 55 7.76 -10.96 12.83
N VAL A 56 7.60 -9.66 12.57
CA VAL A 56 8.62 -8.83 11.92
C VAL A 56 9.91 -8.77 12.76
N THR A 57 9.79 -8.62 14.08
CA THR A 57 10.93 -8.51 14.99
C THR A 57 11.42 -9.86 15.55
N GLY A 58 10.71 -10.95 15.27
CA GLY A 58 11.06 -12.30 15.75
C GLY A 58 10.93 -12.49 17.26
N VAL A 59 10.00 -11.81 17.93
CA VAL A 59 9.78 -11.92 19.39
C VAL A 59 8.32 -12.19 19.71
N ALA A 60 8.00 -12.61 20.95
CA ALA A 60 6.60 -12.76 21.34
C ALA A 60 5.87 -11.41 21.36
N PRO A 61 4.53 -11.35 21.14
CA PRO A 61 3.78 -10.09 21.16
C PRO A 61 3.98 -9.24 22.43
N ALA A 62 4.18 -9.87 23.59
CA ALA A 62 4.44 -9.19 24.86
C ALA A 62 5.83 -8.53 24.92
N GLU A 63 6.77 -8.98 24.09
CA GLU A 63 8.16 -8.52 24.04
C GLU A 63 8.39 -7.46 22.95
N VAL A 64 7.40 -7.20 22.09
CA VAL A 64 7.46 -6.12 21.10
C VAL A 64 7.69 -4.79 21.81
N PRO A 65 8.78 -4.05 21.51
CA PRO A 65 9.10 -2.81 22.22
C PRO A 65 7.98 -1.78 22.11
N ASP A 66 7.58 -1.19 23.23
CA ASP A 66 6.57 -0.12 23.23
C ASP A 66 7.00 1.10 22.41
N ALA A 67 8.32 1.34 22.30
CA ALA A 67 8.86 2.37 21.43
C ALA A 67 8.55 2.11 19.94
N LEU A 68 8.63 0.85 19.49
CA LEU A 68 8.28 0.46 18.13
C LEU A 68 6.77 0.61 17.89
N MET A 69 5.94 0.21 18.85
CA MET A 69 4.49 0.43 18.75
C MET A 69 4.12 1.91 18.64
N ARG A 70 4.79 2.78 19.42
CA ARG A 70 4.62 4.24 19.31
C ARG A 70 5.05 4.76 17.95
N ALA A 71 6.23 4.36 17.48
CA ALA A 71 6.75 4.77 16.19
C ALA A 71 5.82 4.34 15.04
N SER A 72 5.30 3.10 15.08
CA SER A 72 4.40 2.59 14.06
C SER A 72 3.06 3.32 14.02
N LEU A 73 2.49 3.65 15.20
CA LEU A 73 1.27 4.45 15.26
C LEU A 73 1.50 5.90 14.82
N ALA A 74 2.66 6.48 15.12
CA ALA A 74 3.03 7.81 14.63
C ALA A 74 3.21 7.81 13.10
N SER A 75 3.85 6.78 12.55
CA SER A 75 4.02 6.59 11.12
C SER A 75 2.68 6.42 10.39
N TYR A 76 1.78 5.58 10.92
CA TYR A 76 0.42 5.42 10.40
C TYR A 76 -0.38 6.74 10.46
N ALA A 77 -0.24 7.51 11.53
CA ALA A 77 -0.86 8.82 11.66
C ALA A 77 -0.29 9.82 10.65
N ARG A 78 1.03 9.79 10.42
CA ARG A 78 1.71 10.61 9.40
C ARG A 78 1.16 10.34 8.00
N TYR A 79 1.00 9.08 7.61
CA TYR A 79 0.40 8.70 6.32
C TYR A 79 -0.95 9.39 6.11
N TRP A 80 -1.88 9.26 7.07
CA TRP A 80 -3.21 9.88 6.94
C TRP A 80 -3.15 11.41 6.91
N ARG A 81 -2.32 12.02 7.75
CA ARG A 81 -2.10 13.48 7.75
C ARG A 81 -1.66 13.98 6.37
N GLU A 82 -0.69 13.28 5.77
CA GLU A 82 -0.12 13.65 4.47
C GLU A 82 -1.09 13.37 3.33
N ALA A 83 -1.68 12.17 3.28
CA ALA A 83 -2.68 11.80 2.27
C ALA A 83 -3.84 12.81 2.21
N PHE A 84 -4.34 13.27 3.37
CA PHE A 84 -5.43 14.25 3.39
C PHE A 84 -5.05 15.63 2.82
N ARG A 85 -3.77 16.02 2.94
CA ARG A 85 -3.27 17.33 2.50
C ARG A 85 -2.68 17.30 1.09
N LEU A 86 -2.23 16.15 0.63
CA LEU A 86 -1.52 15.94 -0.63
C LEU A 86 -2.20 16.61 -1.84
N PRO A 87 -3.53 16.54 -2.05
CA PRO A 87 -4.20 17.17 -3.19
C PRO A 87 -4.22 18.71 -3.19
N SER A 88 -3.80 19.35 -2.09
CA SER A 88 -3.64 20.82 -1.98
C SER A 88 -2.19 21.25 -1.98
N MET A 89 -1.25 20.32 -2.00
CA MET A 89 0.16 20.65 -2.07
C MET A 89 0.56 21.00 -3.50
N ASP A 90 1.71 21.67 -3.66
CA ASP A 90 2.36 21.77 -4.95
C ASP A 90 2.95 20.40 -5.31
N LEU A 91 2.22 19.64 -6.15
CA LEU A 91 2.59 18.28 -6.52
C LEU A 91 3.92 18.22 -7.28
N THR A 92 4.28 19.28 -8.02
CA THR A 92 5.56 19.35 -8.72
C THR A 92 6.70 19.54 -7.72
N ALA A 93 6.54 20.42 -6.73
CA ALA A 93 7.53 20.58 -5.66
C ALA A 93 7.65 19.31 -4.79
N VAL A 94 6.53 18.62 -4.52
CA VAL A 94 6.54 17.33 -3.82
C VAL A 94 7.35 16.29 -4.61
N ALA A 95 7.09 16.15 -5.92
CA ALA A 95 7.82 15.22 -6.75
C ALA A 95 9.32 15.57 -6.84
N GLN A 96 9.69 16.86 -6.93
CA GLN A 96 11.10 17.26 -6.92
C GLN A 96 11.82 16.84 -5.63
N ARG A 97 11.20 17.05 -4.46
CA ARG A 97 11.78 16.62 -3.18
C ARG A 97 11.90 15.10 -3.07
N LEU A 98 10.90 14.36 -3.55
CA LEU A 98 10.95 12.90 -3.59
C LEU A 98 12.08 12.40 -4.50
N ASP A 99 12.32 13.07 -5.63
CA ASP A 99 13.37 12.71 -6.60
C ASP A 99 14.78 12.74 -5.98
N GLU A 100 15.04 13.70 -5.08
CA GLU A 100 16.34 13.87 -4.41
C GLU A 100 16.71 12.66 -3.54
N VAL A 101 15.72 11.93 -3.01
CA VAL A 101 15.90 10.76 -2.13
C VAL A 101 15.40 9.47 -2.77
N PHE A 102 15.01 9.48 -4.05
CA PHE A 102 14.49 8.30 -4.74
C PHE A 102 15.62 7.33 -5.07
N ILE A 103 15.45 6.06 -4.69
CA ILE A 103 16.43 5.01 -4.94
C ILE A 103 15.90 4.09 -6.05
N GLY A 104 16.65 3.97 -7.15
CA GLY A 104 16.28 3.09 -8.26
C GLY A 104 15.39 3.70 -9.35
N ALA A 105 15.29 5.03 -9.43
CA ALA A 105 14.54 5.74 -10.49
C ALA A 105 15.07 5.42 -11.90
N ASP A 106 16.37 5.15 -12.02
CA ASP A 106 17.06 4.73 -13.24
C ASP A 106 16.48 3.44 -13.82
N LYS A 107 16.07 2.48 -12.97
CA LYS A 107 15.41 1.24 -13.40
C LYS A 107 14.09 1.50 -14.11
N LEU A 108 13.29 2.41 -13.56
CA LEU A 108 12.02 2.82 -14.15
C LEU A 108 12.24 3.54 -15.47
N ARG A 109 13.17 4.49 -15.51
CA ARG A 109 13.53 5.21 -16.73
C ARG A 109 13.97 4.24 -17.84
N ALA A 110 14.85 3.29 -17.52
CA ALA A 110 15.33 2.29 -18.48
C ALA A 110 14.19 1.40 -19.00
N ALA A 111 13.28 0.95 -18.13
CA ALA A 111 12.13 0.14 -18.55
C ALA A 111 11.17 0.91 -19.46
N HIS A 112 10.92 2.19 -19.17
CA HIS A 112 10.09 3.06 -19.98
C HIS A 112 10.74 3.41 -21.34
N GLU A 113 12.05 3.70 -21.37
CA GLU A 113 12.80 3.94 -22.61
C GLU A 113 12.85 2.70 -23.52
N ALA A 114 12.82 1.49 -22.92
CA ALA A 114 12.73 0.23 -23.65
C ALA A 114 11.32 -0.09 -24.18
N GLY A 115 10.30 0.73 -23.88
CA GLY A 115 8.93 0.50 -24.35
C GLY A 115 8.17 -0.57 -23.57
N LEU A 116 8.64 -0.96 -22.38
CA LEU A 116 8.12 -2.10 -21.61
C LEU A 116 7.15 -1.71 -20.49
N GLY A 117 7.14 -0.44 -20.07
CA GLY A 117 6.50 -0.01 -18.85
C GLY A 117 7.05 -0.78 -17.65
N GLY A 118 6.17 -1.20 -16.74
CA GLY A 118 6.58 -2.09 -15.64
C GLY A 118 5.49 -2.30 -14.60
N VAL A 119 5.58 -3.42 -13.88
CA VAL A 119 4.75 -3.69 -12.71
C VAL A 119 5.54 -3.30 -11.46
N LEU A 120 5.00 -2.37 -10.67
CA LEU A 120 5.54 -1.98 -9.38
C LEU A 120 4.68 -2.59 -8.28
N ALA A 121 5.22 -3.57 -7.57
CA ALA A 121 4.54 -4.24 -6.47
C ALA A 121 5.13 -3.78 -5.14
N LEU A 122 4.29 -3.28 -4.23
CA LEU A 122 4.72 -2.70 -2.96
C LEU A 122 3.82 -3.12 -1.79
N PRO A 123 4.36 -3.20 -0.56
CA PRO A 123 3.57 -3.41 0.64
C PRO A 123 2.89 -2.11 1.09
N HIS A 124 1.95 -2.19 2.03
CA HIS A 124 1.34 -1.02 2.67
C HIS A 124 2.32 -0.38 3.67
N SER A 125 3.41 0.19 3.17
CA SER A 125 4.45 0.85 3.96
C SER A 125 4.62 2.31 3.55
N GLY A 126 4.93 3.20 4.50
CA GLY A 126 5.18 4.61 4.26
C GLY A 126 4.02 5.33 3.54
N ASN A 127 4.33 6.23 2.61
CA ASN A 127 3.33 6.97 1.85
C ASN A 127 3.33 6.61 0.36
N TRP A 128 2.59 5.55 0.00
CA TRP A 128 2.48 5.10 -1.40
C TRP A 128 1.78 6.12 -2.32
N ASP A 129 0.92 7.00 -1.81
CA ASP A 129 0.31 8.04 -2.64
C ASP A 129 1.34 9.14 -2.98
N MET A 130 2.29 9.45 -2.08
CA MET A 130 3.44 10.31 -2.43
C MET A 130 4.32 9.67 -3.50
N ALA A 131 4.64 8.38 -3.38
CA ALA A 131 5.37 7.65 -4.42
C ALA A 131 4.62 7.69 -5.78
N GLY A 132 3.29 7.56 -5.75
CA GLY A 132 2.44 7.73 -6.92
C GLY A 132 2.51 9.13 -7.53
N VAL A 133 2.50 10.19 -6.71
CA VAL A 133 2.67 11.57 -7.20
C VAL A 133 3.99 11.73 -7.95
N TRP A 134 5.09 11.22 -7.40
CA TRP A 134 6.37 11.23 -8.11
C TRP A 134 6.25 10.52 -9.47
N LEU A 135 5.70 9.30 -9.49
CA LEU A 135 5.59 8.51 -10.71
C LEU A 135 4.72 9.20 -11.78
N ALA A 136 3.58 9.79 -11.38
CA ALA A 136 2.70 10.52 -12.29
C ALA A 136 3.36 11.80 -12.82
N GLN A 137 4.16 12.51 -12.02
CA GLN A 137 4.90 13.70 -12.48
C GLN A 137 6.05 13.34 -13.44
N GLN A 138 6.70 12.19 -13.25
CA GLN A 138 7.81 11.74 -14.11
C GLN A 138 7.32 11.11 -15.44
N PHE A 139 6.23 10.36 -15.41
CA PHE A 139 5.78 9.53 -16.55
C PHE A 139 4.36 9.90 -17.05
N GLY A 140 3.80 11.01 -16.56
CA GLY A 140 2.50 11.54 -16.94
C GLY A 140 1.32 10.92 -16.17
N THR A 141 1.30 9.59 -16.06
CA THR A 141 0.31 8.84 -15.26
C THR A 141 0.74 7.38 -15.07
N PHE A 142 -0.02 6.62 -14.28
CA PHE A 142 0.12 5.17 -14.12
C PHE A 142 -1.22 4.55 -13.73
N ALA A 143 -1.35 3.25 -13.94
CA ALA A 143 -2.56 2.51 -13.61
C ALA A 143 -2.44 1.76 -12.27
N THR A 144 -3.54 1.68 -11.51
CA THR A 144 -3.62 0.90 -10.27
C THR A 144 -5.04 0.36 -10.06
N VAL A 145 -5.22 -0.44 -9.02
CA VAL A 145 -6.53 -0.97 -8.60
C VAL A 145 -6.85 -0.57 -7.18
N ALA A 146 -8.14 -0.35 -6.92
CA ALA A 146 -8.65 -0.10 -5.58
C ALA A 146 -9.75 -1.09 -5.22
N GLU A 147 -9.74 -1.59 -3.99
CA GLU A 147 -10.88 -2.32 -3.44
C GLU A 147 -12.12 -1.42 -3.41
N ARG A 148 -13.27 -1.95 -3.83
CA ARG A 148 -14.53 -1.20 -3.84
C ARG A 148 -15.15 -1.18 -2.44
N LEU A 149 -14.68 -0.23 -1.63
CA LEU A 149 -15.13 -0.04 -0.26
C LEU A 149 -16.63 0.29 -0.18
N LYS A 150 -17.27 -0.09 0.93
CA LYS A 150 -18.61 0.35 1.30
C LYS A 150 -18.54 1.38 2.44
N PRO A 151 -19.37 2.44 2.43
CA PRO A 151 -20.37 2.77 1.42
C PRO A 151 -19.76 3.27 0.10
N GLU A 152 -20.53 3.23 -0.99
CA GLU A 152 -20.07 3.65 -2.34
C GLU A 152 -19.57 5.11 -2.38
N SER A 153 -20.13 5.99 -1.53
CA SER A 153 -19.66 7.37 -1.41
C SER A 153 -18.23 7.47 -0.89
N LEU A 154 -17.83 6.60 0.04
CA LEU A 154 -16.45 6.51 0.52
C LEU A 154 -15.52 6.02 -0.58
N TYR A 155 -15.92 4.99 -1.33
CA TYR A 155 -15.16 4.52 -2.48
C TYR A 155 -14.91 5.63 -3.51
N ARG A 156 -15.96 6.35 -3.93
CA ARG A 156 -15.83 7.46 -4.89
C ARG A 156 -14.86 8.54 -4.41
N ARG A 157 -14.89 8.89 -3.11
CA ARG A 157 -13.93 9.86 -2.57
C ARG A 157 -12.48 9.42 -2.68
N PHE A 158 -12.18 8.14 -2.48
CA PHE A 158 -10.82 7.62 -2.67
C PHE A 158 -10.39 7.62 -4.13
N ILE A 159 -11.34 7.36 -5.06
CA ILE A 159 -11.09 7.47 -6.49
C ILE A 159 -10.82 8.93 -6.87
N ASP A 160 -11.74 9.85 -6.56
CA ASP A 160 -11.60 11.28 -6.85
C ASP A 160 -10.29 11.85 -6.25
N TYR A 161 -9.94 11.41 -5.04
CA TYR A 161 -8.68 11.74 -4.39
C TYR A 161 -7.47 11.30 -5.23
N ARG A 162 -7.38 10.03 -5.61
CA ARG A 162 -6.22 9.50 -6.36
C ARG A 162 -6.16 9.99 -7.81
N GLU A 163 -7.31 10.15 -8.46
CA GLU A 163 -7.37 10.76 -9.79
C GLU A 163 -6.88 12.21 -9.76
N SER A 164 -7.18 12.96 -8.68
CA SER A 164 -6.62 14.32 -8.51
C SER A 164 -5.10 14.37 -8.34
N LEU A 165 -4.47 13.23 -8.02
CA LEU A 165 -3.01 13.07 -7.96
C LEU A 165 -2.39 12.61 -9.28
N GLY A 166 -3.21 12.34 -10.31
CA GLY A 166 -2.76 11.89 -11.63
C GLY A 166 -2.81 10.38 -11.85
N PHE A 167 -3.48 9.62 -10.98
CA PHE A 167 -3.53 8.16 -11.06
C PHE A 167 -4.73 7.71 -11.88
N GLU A 168 -4.57 6.64 -12.67
CA GLU A 168 -5.70 5.94 -13.29
C GLU A 168 -6.11 4.76 -12.40
N VAL A 169 -7.28 4.84 -11.75
CA VAL A 169 -7.68 3.88 -10.71
C VAL A 169 -8.85 3.02 -11.14
N PHE A 170 -8.64 1.70 -11.22
CA PHE A 170 -9.67 0.74 -11.58
C PHE A 170 -10.30 0.06 -10.35
N PRO A 171 -11.63 -0.14 -10.32
CA PRO A 171 -12.26 -0.96 -9.29
C PRO A 171 -11.82 -2.41 -9.39
N LEU A 172 -11.34 -3.01 -8.30
CA LEU A 172 -11.01 -4.45 -8.27
C LEU A 172 -12.23 -5.35 -8.55
N SER A 173 -13.45 -4.85 -8.31
CA SER A 173 -14.70 -5.56 -8.58
C SER A 173 -15.85 -4.62 -8.97
N GLY A 174 -16.77 -5.12 -9.80
CA GLY A 174 -17.94 -4.35 -10.23
C GLY A 174 -17.64 -3.19 -11.19
N GLY A 175 -16.45 -3.19 -11.81
CA GLY A 175 -16.15 -2.34 -12.96
C GLY A 175 -16.78 -2.89 -14.25
N GLU A 176 -16.79 -2.05 -15.30
CA GLU A 176 -17.30 -2.43 -16.62
C GLU A 176 -16.46 -3.51 -17.30
N ARG A 177 -15.14 -3.48 -17.05
CA ARG A 177 -14.15 -4.40 -17.61
C ARG A 177 -13.37 -5.11 -16.49
N PRO A 178 -12.89 -6.35 -16.72
CA PRO A 178 -12.00 -7.03 -15.80
C PRO A 178 -10.70 -6.23 -15.58
N PRO A 179 -10.29 -5.93 -14.34
CA PRO A 179 -9.11 -5.12 -14.08
C PRO A 179 -7.83 -5.69 -14.70
N PHE A 180 -7.66 -7.02 -14.68
CA PHE A 180 -6.50 -7.69 -15.25
C PHE A 180 -6.31 -7.40 -16.75
N GLU A 181 -7.40 -7.39 -17.52
CA GLU A 181 -7.34 -7.07 -18.95
C GLU A 181 -6.88 -5.62 -19.17
N VAL A 182 -7.50 -4.68 -18.45
CA VAL A 182 -7.19 -3.25 -18.60
C VAL A 182 -5.75 -2.94 -18.18
N LEU A 183 -5.30 -3.50 -17.05
CA LEU A 183 -3.91 -3.35 -16.62
C LEU A 183 -2.92 -3.97 -17.62
N SER A 184 -3.27 -5.09 -18.25
CA SER A 184 -2.42 -5.69 -19.30
C SER A 184 -2.32 -4.80 -20.54
N GLU A 185 -3.40 -4.11 -20.92
CA GLU A 185 -3.37 -3.11 -22.00
C GLU A 185 -2.43 -1.96 -21.64
N ARG A 186 -2.54 -1.41 -20.43
CA ARG A 186 -1.67 -0.31 -19.97
C ARG A 186 -0.19 -0.68 -20.00
N LEU A 187 0.16 -1.89 -19.57
CA LEU A 187 1.54 -2.38 -19.67
C LEU A 187 2.03 -2.45 -21.12
N ARG A 188 1.20 -2.94 -22.05
CA ARG A 188 1.53 -2.99 -23.49
C ARG A 188 1.65 -1.60 -24.12
N ASP A 189 0.99 -0.59 -23.54
CA ASP A 189 1.10 0.81 -23.91
C ASP A 189 2.28 1.54 -23.23
N ASN A 190 3.27 0.78 -22.71
CA ASN A 190 4.48 1.31 -22.04
C ASN A 190 4.18 2.13 -20.76
N MET A 191 3.05 1.85 -20.10
CA MET A 191 2.71 2.46 -18.81
C MET A 191 3.13 1.62 -17.62
N PHE A 192 3.32 2.27 -16.47
CA PHE A 192 3.50 1.58 -15.21
C PHE A 192 2.15 1.13 -14.60
N VAL A 193 2.17 -0.03 -13.96
CA VAL A 193 1.08 -0.55 -13.14
C VAL A 193 1.54 -0.73 -11.71
N CYS A 194 0.94 -0.02 -10.76
CA CYS A 194 1.29 -0.07 -9.34
C CYS A 194 0.27 -0.89 -8.55
N LEU A 195 0.72 -1.87 -7.77
CA LEU A 195 -0.15 -2.79 -7.02
C LEU A 195 0.29 -2.92 -5.57
N MET A 196 -0.63 -2.65 -4.65
CA MET A 196 -0.48 -3.04 -3.26
C MET A 196 -0.54 -4.58 -3.17
N ALA A 197 0.57 -5.21 -2.78
CA ALA A 197 0.82 -6.62 -3.08
C ALA A 197 1.17 -7.49 -1.86
N ASP A 198 1.03 -6.99 -0.64
CA ASP A 198 1.40 -7.72 0.59
C ASP A 198 0.23 -8.47 1.25
N ARG A 199 -1.01 -8.36 0.72
CA ARG A 199 -2.18 -8.98 1.37
C ARG A 199 -3.37 -9.27 0.47
N ASP A 200 -3.69 -10.56 0.32
CA ASP A 200 -4.96 -11.05 -0.25
C ASP A 200 -5.44 -12.28 0.54
N LEU A 201 -6.18 -12.03 1.62
CA LEU A 201 -6.72 -13.11 2.48
C LEU A 201 -8.05 -13.67 1.96
N THR A 202 -8.16 -13.82 0.64
CA THR A 202 -9.24 -14.53 -0.03
C THR A 202 -8.79 -15.94 -0.44
N ARG A 203 -9.74 -16.76 -0.90
CA ARG A 203 -9.44 -18.11 -1.41
C ARG A 203 -8.53 -18.11 -2.64
N ASN A 204 -8.48 -16.98 -3.37
CA ASN A 204 -7.70 -16.83 -4.60
C ASN A 204 -6.29 -16.27 -4.35
N GLY A 205 -5.99 -15.80 -3.13
CA GLY A 205 -4.66 -15.36 -2.76
C GLY A 205 -3.66 -16.50 -2.78
N VAL A 206 -2.45 -16.22 -3.25
CA VAL A 206 -1.32 -17.15 -3.33
C VAL A 206 -0.75 -17.30 -1.94
N GLN A 207 -0.73 -18.54 -1.43
CA GLN A 207 -0.11 -18.80 -0.13
C GLN A 207 1.41 -18.72 -0.25
N VAL A 208 2.03 -17.98 0.68
CA VAL A 208 3.47 -17.77 0.79
C VAL A 208 3.90 -17.84 2.24
N ASP A 209 5.17 -18.18 2.47
CA ASP A 209 5.81 -17.99 3.76
C ASP A 209 6.26 -16.53 3.90
N PHE A 210 5.86 -15.87 4.98
CA PHE A 210 6.18 -14.47 5.22
C PHE A 210 6.55 -14.30 6.69
N PHE A 211 7.81 -13.96 6.97
CA PHE A 211 8.38 -14.00 8.33
C PHE A 211 8.22 -15.39 9.00
N GLY A 212 8.37 -16.46 8.23
CA GLY A 212 8.33 -17.85 8.73
C GLY A 212 6.94 -18.39 9.07
N GLU A 213 5.87 -17.62 8.82
CA GLU A 213 4.49 -18.06 8.99
C GLU A 213 3.69 -17.93 7.67
N PRO A 214 2.71 -18.82 7.42
CA PRO A 214 1.93 -18.78 6.19
C PRO A 214 0.96 -17.59 6.15
N THR A 215 0.98 -16.86 5.05
CA THR A 215 0.03 -15.79 4.69
C THR A 215 -0.43 -15.96 3.24
N ARG A 216 -1.22 -15.02 2.72
CA ARG A 216 -1.62 -14.98 1.31
C ARG A 216 -1.43 -13.60 0.70
N MET A 217 -0.87 -13.56 -0.50
CA MET A 217 -0.61 -12.35 -1.30
C MET A 217 -1.30 -12.44 -2.67
N PRO A 218 -1.65 -11.31 -3.31
CA PRO A 218 -2.35 -11.32 -4.59
C PRO A 218 -1.47 -11.88 -5.72
N ALA A 219 -2.05 -12.71 -6.58
CA ALA A 219 -1.39 -13.24 -7.77
C ALA A 219 -1.16 -12.20 -8.89
N GLY A 220 -1.84 -11.05 -8.81
CA GLY A 220 -1.92 -10.05 -9.88
C GLY A 220 -0.56 -9.59 -10.43
N PRO A 221 0.41 -9.20 -9.58
CA PRO A 221 1.70 -8.72 -10.05
C PRO A 221 2.46 -9.74 -10.91
N ALA A 222 2.59 -10.97 -10.43
CA ALA A 222 3.26 -12.05 -11.16
C ALA A 222 2.53 -12.41 -12.45
N LYS A 223 1.20 -12.53 -12.41
CA LYS A 223 0.40 -12.85 -13.60
C LYS A 223 0.55 -11.79 -14.68
N LEU A 224 0.52 -10.51 -14.33
CA LEU A 224 0.68 -9.41 -15.29
C LEU A 224 2.07 -9.44 -15.93
N ALA A 225 3.12 -9.60 -15.12
CA ALA A 225 4.49 -9.65 -15.62
C ALA A 225 4.73 -10.85 -16.55
N ILE A 226 4.25 -12.04 -16.17
CA ILE A 226 4.36 -13.26 -16.98
C ILE A 226 3.60 -13.12 -18.32
N GLU A 227 2.37 -12.58 -18.28
CA GLU A 227 1.51 -12.45 -19.45
C GLU A 227 1.99 -11.38 -20.44
N THR A 228 2.55 -10.28 -19.93
CA THR A 228 2.92 -9.12 -20.76
C THR A 228 4.41 -9.05 -21.09
N GLY A 229 5.25 -9.75 -20.33
CA GLY A 229 6.70 -9.61 -20.39
C GLY A 229 7.23 -8.33 -19.72
N ALA A 230 6.37 -7.53 -19.08
CA ALA A 230 6.78 -6.34 -18.35
C ALA A 230 7.62 -6.71 -17.12
N PRO A 231 8.67 -5.95 -16.79
CA PRO A 231 9.48 -6.23 -15.60
C PRO A 231 8.66 -6.04 -14.32
N LEU A 232 8.75 -7.00 -13.39
CA LEU A 232 8.13 -6.93 -12.07
C LEU A 232 9.14 -6.43 -11.04
N HIS A 233 9.05 -5.15 -10.69
CA HIS A 233 9.89 -4.53 -9.68
C HIS A 233 9.20 -4.55 -8.31
N PRO A 234 9.82 -5.16 -7.29
CA PRO A 234 9.47 -4.86 -5.91
C PRO A 234 9.80 -3.40 -5.61
N ALA A 235 8.90 -2.72 -4.91
CA ALA A 235 9.13 -1.37 -4.41
C ALA A 235 8.81 -1.29 -2.92
N HIS A 236 9.47 -0.37 -2.22
CA HIS A 236 9.23 -0.11 -0.82
C HIS A 236 9.21 1.39 -0.55
N VAL A 237 8.31 1.81 0.34
CA VAL A 237 8.20 3.19 0.77
C VAL A 237 8.33 3.22 2.29
N HIS A 238 9.17 4.12 2.79
CA HIS A 238 9.40 4.31 4.22
C HIS A 238 9.68 5.78 4.51
N TYR A 239 9.75 6.15 5.78
CA TYR A 239 10.12 7.50 6.18
C TYR A 239 11.53 7.53 6.75
N ASP A 240 12.34 8.48 6.28
CA ASP A 240 13.64 8.81 6.89
C ASP A 240 13.62 10.28 7.32
N GLY A 241 13.54 10.50 8.63
CA GLY A 241 13.28 11.83 9.18
C GLY A 241 12.00 12.45 8.61
N ASP A 242 12.11 13.61 7.99
CA ASP A 242 10.99 14.31 7.35
C ASP A 242 10.74 13.86 5.90
N ASP A 243 11.60 13.02 5.32
CA ASP A 243 11.50 12.59 3.93
C ASP A 243 10.69 11.29 3.79
N CYS A 244 10.06 11.14 2.63
CA CYS A 244 9.39 9.91 2.21
C CYS A 244 10.29 9.27 1.15
N VAL A 245 10.97 8.19 1.51
CA VAL A 245 11.92 7.51 0.63
C VAL A 245 11.20 6.42 -0.14
N VAL A 246 11.41 6.40 -1.46
CA VAL A 246 10.91 5.34 -2.35
C VAL A 246 12.12 4.58 -2.88
N GLU A 247 12.11 3.26 -2.72
CA GLU A 247 13.15 2.39 -3.25
C GLU A 247 12.55 1.36 -4.21
N VAL A 248 13.11 1.29 -5.41
CA VAL A 248 12.78 0.33 -6.46
C VAL A 248 13.92 -0.67 -6.61
N PHE A 249 13.60 -1.94 -6.40
CA PHE A 249 14.53 -3.06 -6.46
C PHE A 249 14.61 -3.62 -7.89
N ASP A 250 15.62 -4.47 -8.13
CA ASP A 250 15.73 -5.18 -9.40
C ASP A 250 14.48 -6.02 -9.69
N ALA A 251 14.17 -6.16 -10.98
CA ALA A 251 13.03 -6.95 -11.41
C ALA A 251 13.21 -8.42 -10.98
N LEU A 252 12.12 -9.03 -10.49
CA LEU A 252 12.11 -10.45 -10.15
C LEU A 252 12.23 -11.30 -11.42
N ASP A 253 12.81 -12.50 -11.28
CA ASP A 253 12.89 -13.47 -12.36
C ASP A 253 11.53 -14.16 -12.56
N THR A 254 10.88 -13.83 -13.68
CA THR A 254 9.59 -14.42 -14.08
C THR A 254 9.73 -15.54 -15.11
N SER A 255 10.97 -15.97 -15.43
CA SER A 255 11.24 -16.95 -16.49
C SER A 255 10.65 -18.34 -16.22
N SER A 256 10.40 -18.68 -14.95
CA SER A 256 9.74 -19.93 -14.57
C SER A 256 8.29 -20.01 -15.03
N GLY A 257 7.62 -18.87 -15.24
CA GLY A 257 6.19 -18.78 -15.48
C GLY A 257 5.31 -19.23 -14.28
N ASP A 258 5.92 -19.58 -13.14
CA ASP A 258 5.21 -20.04 -11.95
C ASP A 258 4.88 -18.85 -11.03
N VAL A 259 3.60 -18.50 -10.99
CA VAL A 259 3.06 -17.44 -10.13
C VAL A 259 3.44 -17.63 -8.67
N SER A 260 3.45 -18.86 -8.15
CA SER A 260 3.71 -19.11 -6.73
C SER A 260 5.17 -18.85 -6.38
N VAL A 261 6.10 -19.24 -7.27
CA VAL A 261 7.53 -18.98 -7.11
C VAL A 261 7.80 -17.48 -7.13
N VAL A 262 7.23 -16.76 -8.10
CA VAL A 262 7.44 -15.30 -8.23
C VAL A 262 6.85 -14.55 -7.03
N ILE A 263 5.65 -14.92 -6.56
CA ILE A 263 5.04 -14.26 -5.40
C ILE A 263 5.78 -14.60 -4.10
N GLN A 264 6.38 -15.80 -3.97
CA GLN A 264 7.25 -16.08 -2.83
C GLN A 264 8.51 -15.20 -2.85
N GLN A 265 9.17 -15.04 -3.99
CA GLN A 265 10.33 -14.13 -4.12
C GLN A 265 9.94 -12.67 -3.76
N LEU A 266 8.74 -12.25 -4.17
CA LEU A 266 8.20 -10.94 -3.81
C LEU A 266 7.97 -10.83 -2.29
N ALA A 267 7.40 -11.86 -1.67
CA ALA A 267 7.17 -11.92 -0.23
C ALA A 267 8.50 -11.86 0.55
N ASP A 268 9.53 -12.57 0.10
CA ASP A 268 10.86 -12.57 0.70
C ASP A 268 11.48 -11.16 0.65
N ARG A 269 11.35 -10.48 -0.50
CA ARG A 269 11.79 -9.09 -0.66
C ARG A 269 11.03 -8.15 0.26
N PHE A 270 9.71 -8.26 0.32
CA PHE A 270 8.90 -7.46 1.25
C PHE A 270 9.28 -7.70 2.69
N ALA A 271 9.56 -8.95 3.09
CA ALA A 271 9.96 -9.28 4.45
C ALA A 271 11.28 -8.59 4.82
N ALA A 272 12.29 -8.66 3.93
CA ALA A 272 13.56 -7.97 4.14
C ALA A 272 13.40 -6.46 4.29
N ASN A 273 12.59 -5.84 3.44
CA ASN A 273 12.39 -4.39 3.43
C ASN A 273 11.60 -3.92 4.67
N ILE A 274 10.54 -4.62 5.03
CA ILE A 274 9.75 -4.34 6.23
C ILE A 274 10.58 -4.57 7.50
N ALA A 275 11.48 -5.57 7.53
CA ALA A 275 12.37 -5.78 8.66
C ALA A 275 13.35 -4.61 8.87
N ALA A 276 13.76 -3.93 7.80
CA ALA A 276 14.59 -2.74 7.86
C ALA A 276 13.83 -1.51 8.37
N HIS A 277 12.54 -1.39 8.04
CA HIS A 277 11.68 -0.25 8.41
C HIS A 277 10.36 -0.69 9.06
N PRO A 278 10.38 -1.41 10.20
CA PRO A 278 9.21 -2.10 10.73
C PRO A 278 8.11 -1.15 11.22
N ALA A 279 8.47 0.06 11.64
CA ALA A 279 7.50 1.07 12.08
C ALA A 279 6.61 1.53 10.92
N ASP A 280 7.14 1.56 9.70
CA ASP A 280 6.46 2.18 8.56
C ASP A 280 5.52 1.23 7.82
N TRP A 281 5.50 -0.05 8.17
CA TRP A 281 4.52 -1.00 7.65
C TRP A 281 3.17 -0.87 8.37
N HIS A 282 2.17 -0.34 7.66
CA HIS A 282 0.87 0.07 8.18
C HIS A 282 -0.14 -1.09 8.26
N MET A 283 0.29 -2.27 8.71
CA MET A 283 -0.56 -3.45 8.80
C MET A 283 -1.23 -3.60 10.17
N LEU A 284 -2.34 -2.87 10.37
CA LEU A 284 -3.14 -2.95 11.60
C LEU A 284 -4.20 -4.08 11.55
N GLN A 285 -4.39 -4.69 10.38
CA GLN A 285 -5.34 -5.79 10.16
C GLN A 285 -4.66 -7.17 10.31
N PRO A 286 -5.43 -8.27 10.48
CA PRO A 286 -4.85 -9.61 10.42
C PRO A 286 -4.15 -9.85 9.08
N GLN A 287 -2.92 -10.34 9.13
CA GLN A 287 -2.08 -10.66 7.98
C GLN A 287 -1.87 -12.17 7.83
N TRP A 288 -1.53 -12.88 8.91
CA TRP A 288 -1.26 -14.32 8.86
C TRP A 288 -2.54 -15.14 8.99
N LEU A 289 -2.53 -16.33 8.38
CA LEU A 289 -3.68 -17.24 8.42
C LEU A 289 -4.00 -17.70 9.84
N ALA A 290 -2.98 -17.83 10.71
CA ALA A 290 -3.12 -18.19 12.11
C ALA A 290 -3.90 -17.15 12.95
N ASP A 291 -3.94 -15.89 12.50
CA ASP A 291 -4.63 -14.80 13.21
C ASP A 291 -6.10 -14.63 12.76
N LEU A 292 -6.57 -15.44 11.81
CA LEU A 292 -7.96 -15.43 11.34
C LEU A 292 -8.88 -16.21 12.29
N SER A 293 -10.13 -15.73 12.43
CA SER A 293 -11.16 -16.48 13.16
C SER A 293 -11.44 -17.84 12.50
N ASP A 294 -11.92 -18.81 13.28
CA ASP A 294 -12.24 -20.16 12.79
C ASP A 294 -13.20 -20.12 11.60
N GLU A 295 -14.22 -19.26 11.66
CA GLU A 295 -15.16 -19.04 10.56
C GLU A 295 -14.46 -18.56 9.28
N ARG A 296 -13.49 -17.64 9.40
CA ARG A 296 -12.74 -17.14 8.25
C ARG A 296 -11.79 -18.21 7.70
N ARG A 297 -11.14 -19.00 8.56
CA ARG A 297 -10.29 -20.13 8.14
C ARG A 297 -11.10 -21.21 7.42
N ALA A 298 -12.29 -21.55 7.92
CA ALA A 298 -13.19 -22.50 7.28
C ALA A 298 -13.63 -22.05 5.88
N ARG A 299 -13.93 -20.76 5.69
CA ARG A 299 -14.27 -20.19 4.38
C ARG A 299 -13.09 -20.19 3.38
N LEU A 300 -11.86 -20.32 3.85
CA LEU A 300 -10.65 -20.39 3.01
C LEU A 300 -10.29 -21.83 2.57
N GLY A 301 -11.01 -22.84 3.08
CA GLY A 301 -10.78 -24.25 2.74
C GLY A 301 -9.55 -24.89 3.41
N THR A 302 -8.96 -24.22 4.40
CA THR A 302 -7.91 -24.79 5.27
C THR A 302 -8.56 -25.52 6.44
N THR A 303 -8.92 -26.78 6.23
CA THR A 303 -9.15 -27.79 7.29
C THR A 303 -8.24 -28.96 7.06
#